data_AF-A0A932CKZ9-F1
#
_entry.id   AF-A0A932CKZ9-F1
#
_cell.length_a   1.000
_cell.length_b   1.000
_cell.length_c   1.000
_cell.angle_alpha   90.00
_cell.angle_beta   90.00
_cell.angle_gamma   90.00
#
_symmetry.space_group_name_H-M   'P 1'
#
loop_
_entity.id
_entity.type
_entity.pdbx_description
1 polymer ?
#
loop_
_entity_poly.entity_id
_entity_poly.type
_entity_poly.pdbx_seq_one_letter_code
_entity_poly.pdbx_strand_id
1 'polypeptide(L)' 'MDAYCFKCRAKKEIRNPSRVTLKNGRPATQGTCPTCGTKVFRIGKG' A
#
# COMPACT_ATOMS: atom_id res chain seq x y z
N MET A 1 3.63 -7.71 5.44
CA MET A 1 4.15 -6.75 4.44
C MET A 1 3.19 -5.56 4.46
N ASP A 2 3.54 -4.51 5.20
CA ASP A 2 2.51 -3.63 5.77
C ASP A 2 2.53 -2.26 5.11
N ALA A 3 1.34 -1.71 4.85
CA ALA A 3 1.14 -0.34 4.39
C ALA A 3 0.50 0.49 5.49
N TYR A 4 0.81 1.77 5.51
CA TYR A 4 0.11 2.70 6.37
C TYR A 4 -1.26 3.03 5.76
N CYS A 5 -2.32 2.74 6.49
CA CYS A 5 -3.67 3.11 6.09
C CYS A 5 -4.03 4.47 6.70
N PHE A 6 -4.20 5.50 5.87
CA PHE A 6 -4.56 6.84 6.35
C PHE A 6 -5.91 6.91 7.07
N LYS A 7 -6.89 6.08 6.66
CA LYS A 7 -8.18 5.98 7.37
C LYS A 7 -8.05 5.37 8.76
N CYS A 8 -7.27 4.28 8.87
CA CYS A 8 -7.08 3.59 10.15
C CYS A 8 -5.97 4.23 11.01
N ARG A 9 -5.21 5.18 10.45
CA ARG A 9 -4.00 5.79 11.04
C ARG A 9 -3.04 4.77 11.66
N ALA A 10 -2.96 3.61 11.03
CA ALA A 10 -2.23 2.47 11.52
C ALA A 10 -1.56 1.72 10.37
N LYS A 11 -0.45 1.04 10.67
CA LYS A 11 0.17 0.09 9.76
C LYS A 11 -0.73 -1.16 9.72
N LYS A 12 -1.16 -1.54 8.51
CA LYS A 12 -2.01 -2.69 8.26
C LYS A 12 -1.41 -3.53 7.16
N GLU A 13 -1.67 -4.82 7.22
CA GLU A 13 -1.24 -5.74 6.19
C GLU A 13 -1.92 -5.43 4.86
N ILE A 14 -1.17 -5.48 3.77
CA ILE A 14 -1.70 -5.21 2.43
C ILE A 14 -2.39 -6.47 1.93
N ARG A 15 -3.71 -6.41 1.72
CA ARG A 15 -4.46 -7.49 1.05
C ARG A 15 -4.37 -7.30 -0.46
N ASN A 16 -4.10 -8.38 -1.20
CA ASN A 16 -3.88 -8.39 -2.64
C ASN A 16 -2.78 -7.39 -3.08
N PRO A 17 -1.52 -7.59 -2.63
CA PRO A 17 -0.41 -6.73 -3.02
C PRO A 17 -0.08 -6.89 -4.52
N SER A 18 -0.21 -5.80 -5.26
CA SER A 18 0.21 -5.68 -6.66
C SER A 18 1.38 -4.72 -6.77
N ARG A 19 2.46 -5.14 -7.45
CA ARG A 19 3.57 -4.23 -7.75
C ARG A 19 3.15 -3.26 -8.85
N VAL A 20 3.29 -1.97 -8.58
CA VAL A 20 3.00 -0.89 -9.51
C VAL A 20 4.18 0.06 -9.57
N THR A 21 4.52 0.49 -10.78
CA THR A 21 5.52 1.56 -10.97
C THR A 21 4.77 2.88 -10.98
N LEU A 22 5.10 3.79 -10.05
CA LEU A 22 4.49 5.12 -10.03
C LEU A 22 4.97 5.93 -11.23
N LYS A 23 4.25 7.01 -11.55
CA LYS A 23 4.62 7.97 -12.61
C LYS A 23 6.02 8.60 -12.43
N ASN A 24 6.57 8.55 -11.21
CA ASN A 24 7.92 9.02 -10.89
C ASN A 24 9.00 7.93 -11.05
N GLY A 25 8.69 6.79 -11.68
CA GLY A 25 9.63 5.68 -11.92
C GLY A 25 9.95 4.83 -10.69
N ARG A 26 9.36 5.13 -9.52
CA ARG A 26 9.64 4.38 -8.29
C ARG A 26 8.76 3.13 -8.18
N PRO A 27 9.33 1.96 -7.81
CA PRO A 27 8.54 0.79 -7.53
C PRO A 27 7.74 0.98 -6.24
N ALA A 28 6.45 0.66 -6.30
CA ALA A 28 5.61 0.57 -5.11
C ALA A 28 4.78 -0.70 -5.14
N THR A 29 4.25 -1.03 -3.97
CA THR A 29 3.26 -2.08 -3.80
C THR A 29 1.93 -1.42 -3.50
N GLN A 30 0.97 -1.58 -4.39
CA GLN A 30 -0.42 -1.22 -4.15
C GLN A 30 -1.16 -2.42 -3.57
N GLY A 31 -2.18 -2.19 -2.76
CA GLY A 31 -3.19 -3.21 -2.44
C GLY A 31 -4.34 -2.60 -1.67
N THR A 32 -5.00 -3.41 -0.85
CA THR A 32 -6.25 -3.04 -0.18
C THR A 32 -6.14 -3.23 1.32
N CYS A 33 -6.62 -2.27 2.11
CA CYS A 33 -6.70 -2.41 3.55
C CYS A 33 -7.80 -3.42 3.93
N PRO A 34 -7.51 -4.48 4.70
CA PRO A 34 -8.50 -5.47 5.10
C PRO A 34 -9.53 -4.91 6.09
N THR A 35 -9.23 -3.81 6.78
CA THR A 35 -10.11 -3.23 7.81
C THR A 35 -11.11 -2.24 7.23
N CYS A 36 -10.69 -1.37 6.31
CA CYS A 36 -11.53 -0.29 5.78
C CYS A 36 -11.79 -0.37 4.27
N GLY A 37 -11.31 -1.42 3.61
CA GLY A 37 -11.47 -1.66 2.16
C GLY A 37 -10.80 -0.62 1.26
N THR A 38 -10.07 0.35 1.83
CA THR A 38 -9.48 1.45 1.06
C THR A 38 -8.17 1.01 0.43
N LYS A 39 -7.88 1.49 -0.78
CA LYS A 39 -6.61 1.23 -1.47
C LYS A 39 -5.47 1.83 -0.65
N VAL A 40 -4.48 1.00 -0.35
CA VAL A 40 -3.26 1.38 0.35
C VAL A 40 -2.08 1.20 -0.57
N PHE A 41 -1.09 2.06 -0.42
CA PHE A 41 0.12 2.04 -1.23
C PHE A 41 1.31 2.04 -0.28
N ARG A 42 2.26 1.15 -0.54
CA ARG A 42 3.55 1.11 0.12
C ARG A 42 4.61 1.42 -0.92
N ILE A 43 5.18 2.60 -0.84
CA ILE A 43 6.36 2.96 -1.62
C ILE A 43 7.53 2.23 -0.96
N GLY A 44 8.13 1.28 -1.68
CA GLY A 44 9.41 0.71 -1.25
C GLY A 44 10.46 1.80 -1.42
N LYS A 45 11.26 2.06 -0.39
CA LYS A 45 12.58 2.65 -0.66
C LYS A 45 13.32 1.59 -1.48
N GLY A 46 13.79 1.98 -2.66
CA GLY A 46 14.81 1.22 -3.37
C GLY A 46 16.02 1.00 -2.47
#